data_AF-F7RRP4-F1
#
_entry.id   AF-F7RRP4-F1
#
_cell.length_a   1.000
_cell.length_b   1.000
_cell.length_c   1.000
_cell.angle_alpha   90.00
_cell.angle_beta   90.00
_cell.angle_gamma   90.00
#
_symmetry.space_group_name_H-M   'P 1'
#
loop_
_entity.id
_entity.type
_entity.pdbx_description
1 polymer ?
#
loop_
_entity_poly.entity_id
_entity_poly.type
_entity_poly.pdbx_seq_one_letter_code
_entity_poly.pdbx_strand_id
1 'polypeptide(L)'
;MARKEKAESESYRKFIDEQAKQAYEELVKNQSPKKAFLGAILGVFLGLALLILFVWNGLVFYWMLFVPAAVIGYLACKFGKIYESKYANMIGVIGLLTNGFAVMTLYNYEAIAISTIPIAFIVTRYFAKLKLTDVQERAIWRKEIGKF
;
A
#
# COMPACT_ATOMS: atom_id res chain seq x y z
N MET A 1 -37.94 -28.76 16.43
CA MET A 1 -37.46 -27.43 15.97
C MET A 1 -35.97 -27.23 16.28
N ALA A 2 -35.52 -27.44 17.52
CA ALA A 2 -34.12 -27.27 17.92
C ALA A 2 -33.03 -27.97 17.06
N ARG A 3 -33.31 -29.14 16.46
CA ARG A 3 -32.35 -29.83 15.56
C ARG A 3 -32.19 -29.15 14.19
N LYS A 4 -33.24 -28.50 13.65
CA LYS A 4 -33.17 -27.78 12.37
C LYS A 4 -32.41 -26.46 12.52
N GLU A 5 -32.67 -25.72 13.61
CA GLU A 5 -31.93 -24.50 13.94
C GLU A 5 -30.43 -24.75 14.16
N LYS A 6 -30.08 -25.87 14.81
CA LYS A 6 -28.67 -26.25 14.99
C LYS A 6 -27.98 -26.55 13.65
N ALA A 7 -28.65 -27.29 12.76
CA ALA A 7 -28.12 -27.64 11.44
C ALA A 7 -27.99 -26.42 10.52
N GLU A 8 -28.94 -25.49 10.55
CA GLU A 8 -28.84 -24.20 9.85
C GLU A 8 -27.68 -23.35 10.40
N SER A 9 -27.49 -23.34 11.73
CA SER A 9 -26.37 -22.62 12.34
C SER A 9 -24.99 -23.21 11.98
N GLU A 10 -24.89 -24.53 11.81
CA GLU A 10 -23.67 -25.22 11.40
C GLU A 10 -23.38 -25.03 9.90
N SER A 11 -24.41 -25.10 9.06
CA SER A 11 -24.30 -24.82 7.63
C SER A 11 -23.87 -23.37 7.37
N TYR A 12 -24.47 -22.42 8.10
CA TYR A 12 -24.10 -21.01 8.03
C TYR A 12 -22.64 -20.78 8.47
N ARG A 13 -22.18 -21.43 9.55
CA ARG A 13 -20.78 -21.32 9.98
C ARG A 13 -19.81 -21.83 8.92
N LYS A 14 -20.07 -23.01 8.36
CA LYS A 14 -19.24 -23.57 7.27
C LYS A 14 -19.19 -22.64 6.05
N PHE A 15 -20.31 -22.06 5.67
CA PHE A 15 -20.38 -21.11 4.56
C PHE A 15 -19.53 -19.84 4.82
N ILE A 16 -19.58 -19.30 6.04
CA ILE A 16 -18.74 -18.15 6.42
C ILE A 16 -17.25 -18.53 6.45
N ASP A 17 -16.92 -19.73 6.91
CA ASP A 17 -15.54 -20.24 6.92
C ASP A 17 -14.99 -20.40 5.51
N GLU A 18 -15.77 -21.00 4.60
CA GLU A 18 -15.40 -21.15 3.19
C GLU A 18 -15.24 -19.80 2.49
N GLN A 19 -16.13 -18.85 2.71
CA GLN A 19 -15.99 -17.49 2.16
C GLN A 19 -14.74 -16.78 2.67
N ALA A 20 -14.46 -16.88 3.97
CA ALA A 20 -13.25 -16.30 4.55
C ALA A 20 -12.00 -16.93 3.94
N LYS A 21 -12.00 -18.24 3.75
CA LYS A 21 -10.88 -18.96 3.11
C LYS A 21 -10.68 -18.53 1.67
N GLN A 22 -11.74 -18.48 0.87
CA GLN A 22 -11.68 -18.02 -0.52
C GLN A 22 -11.17 -16.57 -0.62
N ALA A 23 -11.67 -15.66 0.23
CA ALA A 23 -11.21 -14.27 0.27
C ALA A 23 -9.72 -14.16 0.61
N TYR A 24 -9.23 -14.99 1.55
CA TYR A 24 -7.82 -15.04 1.90
C TYR A 24 -6.96 -15.60 0.75
N GLU A 25 -7.38 -16.71 0.15
CA GLU A 25 -6.68 -17.32 -0.98
C GLU A 25 -6.60 -16.37 -2.18
N GLU A 26 -7.67 -15.61 -2.43
CA GLU A 26 -7.67 -14.58 -3.47
C GLU A 26 -6.67 -13.45 -3.18
N LEU A 27 -6.57 -12.98 -1.92
CA LEU A 27 -5.58 -11.99 -1.51
C LEU A 27 -4.16 -12.49 -1.75
N VAL A 28 -3.84 -13.72 -1.32
CA VAL A 28 -2.52 -14.31 -1.48
C VAL A 28 -2.18 -14.52 -2.95
N LYS A 29 -3.12 -15.06 -3.73
CA LYS A 29 -2.95 -15.31 -5.17
C LYS A 29 -2.71 -14.02 -5.95
N ASN A 30 -3.38 -12.95 -5.58
CA ASN A 30 -3.28 -11.66 -6.26
C ASN A 30 -2.08 -10.82 -5.81
N GLN A 31 -1.56 -11.05 -4.60
CA GLN A 31 -0.39 -10.34 -4.10
C GLN A 31 0.86 -10.72 -4.90
N SER A 32 1.55 -9.73 -5.45
CA SER A 32 2.80 -9.92 -6.17
C SER A 32 3.85 -8.87 -5.77
N PRO A 33 4.77 -9.21 -4.85
CA PRO A 33 5.81 -8.30 -4.40
C PRO A 33 6.72 -7.82 -5.55
N LYS A 34 7.02 -8.71 -6.51
CA LYS A 34 7.82 -8.37 -7.70
C LYS A 34 7.14 -7.31 -8.56
N LYS A 35 5.83 -7.46 -8.82
CA LYS A 35 5.06 -6.48 -9.59
C LYS A 35 4.92 -5.16 -8.85
N ALA A 36 4.76 -5.19 -7.52
CA ALA A 36 4.77 -3.97 -6.72
C ALA A 36 6.10 -3.23 -6.80
N PHE A 37 7.22 -3.94 -6.74
CA PHE A 37 8.54 -3.35 -6.87
C PHE A 37 8.75 -2.71 -8.25
N LEU A 38 8.34 -3.38 -9.33
CA LEU A 38 8.34 -2.80 -10.68
C LEU A 38 7.43 -1.56 -10.77
N GLY A 39 6.25 -1.63 -10.17
CA GLY A 39 5.32 -0.50 -10.08
C GLY A 39 5.92 0.69 -9.32
N ALA A 40 6.64 0.42 -8.23
CA ALA A 40 7.34 1.45 -7.47
C ALA A 40 8.44 2.11 -8.29
N ILE A 41 9.27 1.33 -9.00
CA ILE A 41 10.30 1.88 -9.90
C ILE A 41 9.68 2.77 -10.97
N LEU A 42 8.62 2.31 -11.64
CA LEU A 42 7.89 3.13 -12.61
C LEU A 42 7.39 4.43 -11.96
N GLY A 43 6.87 4.34 -10.73
CA GLY A 43 6.42 5.49 -9.97
C GLY A 43 7.53 6.44 -9.54
N VAL A 44 8.76 5.97 -9.34
CA VAL A 44 9.92 6.85 -9.10
C VAL A 44 10.16 7.72 -10.32
N PHE A 45 10.26 7.13 -11.51
CA PHE A 45 10.49 7.88 -12.74
C PHE A 45 9.36 8.88 -13.01
N LEU A 46 8.10 8.44 -12.93
CA LEU A 46 6.94 9.30 -13.17
C LEU A 46 6.79 10.38 -12.08
N GLY A 47 6.97 10.02 -10.82
CA GLY A 47 6.84 10.93 -9.69
C GLY A 47 7.90 12.03 -9.72
N LEU A 48 9.16 11.68 -9.99
CA LEU A 48 10.24 12.65 -10.12
C LEU A 48 10.05 13.53 -11.36
N ALA A 49 9.67 12.96 -12.51
CA ALA A 49 9.41 13.75 -13.72
C ALA A 49 8.31 14.81 -13.49
N LEU A 50 7.23 14.44 -12.80
CA LEU A 50 6.17 15.37 -12.41
C LEU A 50 6.69 16.46 -11.45
N LEU A 51 7.45 16.08 -10.42
CA LEU A 51 8.00 17.05 -9.47
C LEU A 51 8.95 18.03 -10.13
N ILE A 52 9.85 17.55 -11.00
CA ILE A 52 10.78 18.40 -11.75
C ILE A 52 10.02 19.38 -12.63
N LEU A 53 8.98 18.92 -13.34
CA LEU A 53 8.14 19.78 -14.16
C LEU A 53 7.50 20.89 -13.31
N PHE A 54 6.96 20.58 -12.13
CA PHE A 54 6.39 21.60 -11.24
C PHE A 54 7.45 22.61 -10.78
N VAL A 55 8.60 22.14 -10.31
CA VAL A 55 9.69 23.01 -9.83
C VAL A 55 10.19 23.93 -10.94
N TRP A 56 10.39 23.42 -12.16
CA TRP A 56 10.84 24.22 -13.31
C TRP A 56 9.84 25.27 -13.77
N ASN A 57 8.54 25.07 -13.52
CA ASN A 57 7.50 26.06 -13.79
C ASN A 57 7.26 27.03 -12.62
N GLY A 58 8.13 27.02 -11.59
CA GLY A 58 7.99 27.87 -10.41
C GLY A 58 6.86 27.46 -9.47
N LEU A 59 6.27 26.27 -9.66
CA LEU A 59 5.21 25.73 -8.81
C LEU A 59 5.85 24.98 -7.63
N VAL A 60 6.27 25.75 -6.63
CA VAL A 60 6.98 25.23 -5.46
C VAL A 60 6.05 25.25 -4.25
N PHE A 61 5.08 24.32 -4.23
CA PHE A 61 4.22 24.13 -3.06
C PHE A 61 4.74 22.96 -2.23
N TYR A 62 4.91 23.15 -0.92
CA TYR A 62 5.46 22.11 -0.03
C TYR A 62 4.67 20.79 -0.06
N TRP A 63 3.36 20.81 -0.33
CA TRP A 63 2.58 19.58 -0.45
C TRP A 63 2.96 18.75 -1.69
N MET A 64 3.53 19.37 -2.73
CA MET A 64 3.96 18.68 -3.95
C MET A 64 5.16 17.76 -3.73
N LEU A 65 5.93 17.95 -2.66
CA LEU A 65 6.98 17.02 -2.23
C LEU A 65 6.42 15.61 -1.94
N PHE A 66 5.12 15.48 -1.69
CA PHE A 66 4.46 14.19 -1.47
C PHE A 66 3.93 13.55 -2.75
N VAL A 67 3.96 14.25 -3.90
CA VAL A 67 3.50 13.70 -5.19
C VAL A 67 4.32 12.46 -5.59
N PRO A 68 5.68 12.49 -5.59
CA PRO A 68 6.45 11.29 -5.89
C PRO A 68 6.11 10.14 -4.95
N ALA A 69 6.00 10.41 -3.64
CA ALA A 69 5.66 9.41 -2.63
C ALA A 69 4.29 8.75 -2.91
N ALA A 70 3.28 9.55 -3.22
CA ALA A 70 1.94 9.06 -3.55
C ALA A 70 1.93 8.24 -4.85
N VAL A 71 2.62 8.71 -5.90
CA VAL A 71 2.70 8.03 -7.21
C VAL A 71 3.41 6.68 -7.09
N ILE A 72 4.53 6.61 -6.36
CA ILE A 72 5.26 5.37 -6.07
C ILE A 72 4.35 4.37 -5.36
N GLY A 73 3.71 4.79 -4.27
CA GLY A 73 2.84 3.92 -3.49
C GLY A 73 1.64 3.43 -4.32
N TYR A 74 0.97 4.34 -5.03
CA TYR A 74 -0.20 4.02 -5.83
C TYR A 74 0.11 3.00 -6.93
N LEU A 75 1.20 3.19 -7.68
CA LEU A 75 1.58 2.28 -8.75
C LEU A 75 2.04 0.92 -8.20
N ALA A 76 2.79 0.90 -7.10
CA ALA A 76 3.14 -0.35 -6.43
C ALA A 76 1.89 -1.16 -6.02
N CYS A 77 0.87 -0.49 -5.47
CA CYS A 77 -0.39 -1.12 -5.10
C CYS A 77 -1.17 -1.59 -6.35
N LYS A 78 -1.26 -0.75 -7.38
CA LYS A 78 -1.97 -1.08 -8.63
C LYS A 78 -1.41 -2.34 -9.30
N PHE A 79 -0.09 -2.49 -9.32
CA PHE A 79 0.56 -3.63 -9.97
C PHE A 79 0.70 -4.87 -9.08
N GLY A 80 0.96 -4.69 -7.78
CA GLY A 80 1.28 -5.81 -6.89
C GLY A 80 0.26 -6.13 -5.81
N LYS A 81 -0.79 -5.31 -5.63
CA LYS A 81 -1.90 -5.54 -4.68
C LYS A 81 -1.42 -5.96 -3.28
N ILE A 82 -0.41 -5.26 -2.75
CA ILE A 82 0.25 -5.62 -1.49
C ILE A 82 -0.75 -5.46 -0.33
N TYR A 83 -1.08 -6.54 0.37
CA TYR A 83 -1.81 -6.43 1.64
C TYR A 83 -0.88 -6.59 2.86
N GLU A 84 0.21 -7.34 2.73
CA GLU A 84 1.16 -7.56 3.81
C GLU A 84 2.01 -6.30 4.10
N SER A 85 2.05 -5.91 5.37
CA SER A 85 2.79 -4.73 5.83
C SER A 85 4.29 -4.80 5.51
N LYS A 86 4.90 -5.99 5.47
CA LYS A 86 6.35 -6.14 5.20
C LYS A 86 6.74 -5.65 3.81
N TYR A 87 5.94 -5.97 2.78
CA TYR A 87 6.20 -5.52 1.43
C TYR A 87 5.86 -4.03 1.28
N ALA A 88 4.80 -3.55 1.95
CA ALA A 88 4.47 -2.12 1.94
C ALA A 88 5.58 -1.28 2.59
N ASN A 89 6.23 -1.77 3.64
CA ASN A 89 7.40 -1.12 4.24
C ASN A 89 8.57 -1.03 3.26
N MET A 90 8.85 -2.09 2.49
CA MET A 90 9.89 -2.06 1.45
C MET A 90 9.62 -0.97 0.42
N ILE A 91 8.37 -0.83 -0.04
CA ILE A 91 7.99 0.25 -0.97
C ILE A 91 8.10 1.62 -0.29
N GLY A 92 7.75 1.72 0.99
CA GLY A 92 7.94 2.93 1.80
C GLY A 92 9.39 3.41 1.81
N VAL A 93 10.36 2.50 1.94
CA VAL A 93 11.80 2.84 1.87
C VAL A 93 12.17 3.43 0.51
N ILE A 94 11.62 2.91 -0.59
CA ILE A 94 11.84 3.48 -1.93
C ILE A 94 11.35 4.94 -1.95
N GLY A 95 10.15 5.21 -1.46
CA GLY A 95 9.62 6.57 -1.38
C GLY A 95 10.44 7.52 -0.51
N LEU A 96 10.96 7.01 0.62
CA LEU A 96 11.86 7.77 1.50
C LEU A 96 13.15 8.17 0.76
N LEU A 97 13.80 7.21 0.09
CA LEU A 97 15.04 7.45 -0.65
C LEU A 97 14.81 8.39 -1.83
N THR A 98 13.72 8.21 -2.57
CA THR A 98 13.36 9.08 -3.68
C THR A 98 13.09 10.51 -3.22
N ASN A 99 12.32 10.70 -2.14
CA ASN A 99 12.05 12.04 -1.63
C ASN A 99 13.32 12.68 -1.03
N GLY A 100 14.14 11.91 -0.32
CA GLY A 100 15.44 12.39 0.17
C GLY A 100 16.33 12.90 -0.96
N PHE A 101 16.44 12.14 -2.05
CA PHE A 101 17.17 12.55 -3.25
C PHE A 101 16.58 13.82 -3.88
N ALA A 102 15.25 13.89 -4.01
CA ALA A 102 14.57 15.06 -4.58
C ALA A 102 14.79 16.33 -3.75
N VAL A 103 14.67 16.24 -2.41
CA VAL A 103 14.90 17.37 -1.51
C VAL A 103 16.35 17.86 -1.58
N MET A 104 17.32 16.94 -1.57
CA MET A 104 18.75 17.30 -1.63
C MET A 104 19.16 17.95 -2.95
N THR A 105 18.47 17.65 -4.05
CA THR A 105 18.84 18.12 -5.39
C THR A 105 17.99 19.30 -5.89
N LEU A 106 16.72 19.39 -5.48
CA LEU A 106 15.78 20.39 -5.99
C LEU A 106 15.44 21.50 -4.99
N TYR A 107 15.66 21.28 -3.68
CA TYR A 107 15.23 22.19 -2.60
C TYR A 107 16.38 22.67 -1.70
N ASN A 108 17.63 22.57 -2.15
CA ASN A 108 18.82 23.17 -1.50
C ASN A 108 18.89 22.99 0.03
N TYR A 109 18.53 21.82 0.56
CA TYR A 109 18.56 21.53 2.00
C TYR A 109 17.67 22.41 2.89
N GLU A 110 16.58 22.95 2.35
CA GLU A 110 15.58 23.63 3.18
C GLU A 110 15.10 22.73 4.31
N ALA A 111 15.16 23.23 5.56
CA ALA A 111 14.82 22.45 6.75
C ALA A 111 13.40 21.88 6.72
N ILE A 112 12.45 22.66 6.20
CA ILE A 112 11.05 22.23 6.01
C ILE A 112 11.00 21.06 5.03
N ALA A 113 11.69 21.14 3.89
CA ALA A 113 11.73 20.07 2.89
C ALA A 113 12.37 18.79 3.46
N ILE A 114 13.44 18.91 4.26
CA ILE A 114 14.09 17.77 4.93
C ILE A 114 13.12 17.06 5.88
N SER A 115 12.29 17.81 6.62
CA SER A 115 11.30 17.22 7.53
C SER A 115 10.26 16.33 6.82
N THR A 116 10.08 16.51 5.51
CA THR A 116 9.14 15.71 4.72
C THR A 116 9.65 14.30 4.38
N ILE A 117 10.95 14.02 4.53
CA ILE A 117 11.56 12.73 4.20
C ILE A 117 10.93 11.56 4.99
N PRO A 118 10.82 11.59 6.33
CA PRO A 118 10.14 10.52 7.07
C PRO A 118 8.63 10.46 6.75
N ILE A 119 8.01 11.58 6.43
CA ILE A 119 6.59 11.64 6.08
C ILE A 119 6.35 10.94 4.72
N ALA A 120 7.27 11.10 3.76
CA ALA A 120 7.19 10.43 2.46
C ALA A 120 7.21 8.90 2.59
N PHE A 121 7.93 8.33 3.57
CA PHE A 121 7.83 6.90 3.89
C PHE A 121 6.38 6.51 4.23
N ILE A 122 5.76 7.27 5.13
CA ILE A 122 4.39 6.99 5.62
C ILE A 122 3.40 7.11 4.47
N VAL A 123 3.48 8.18 3.68
CA VAL A 123 2.61 8.41 2.51
C VAL A 123 2.76 7.28 1.51
N THR A 124 4.00 6.96 1.12
CA THR A 124 4.28 5.89 0.14
C THR A 124 3.75 4.56 0.65
N ARG A 125 4.04 4.21 1.90
CA ARG A 125 3.55 2.98 2.53
C ARG A 125 2.02 2.91 2.56
N TYR A 126 1.36 4.01 2.90
CA TYR A 126 -0.10 4.10 2.95
C TYR A 126 -0.72 3.81 1.58
N PHE A 127 -0.20 4.45 0.52
CA PHE A 127 -0.68 4.21 -0.84
C PHE A 127 -0.26 2.86 -1.42
N ALA A 128 0.86 2.30 -0.97
CA ALA A 128 1.34 0.98 -1.38
C ALA A 128 0.48 -0.17 -0.83
N LYS A 129 -0.24 0.06 0.28
CA LYS A 129 -1.07 -0.97 0.92
C LYS A 129 -2.45 -1.04 0.28
N LEU A 130 -2.87 -2.25 -0.07
CA LEU A 130 -4.21 -2.57 -0.54
C LEU A 130 -5.22 -2.30 0.57
N LYS A 131 -6.27 -1.54 0.23
CA LYS A 131 -7.41 -1.33 1.12
C LYS A 131 -8.27 -2.58 1.10
N LEU A 132 -8.35 -3.25 2.24
CA LEU A 132 -9.09 -4.49 2.39
C LEU A 132 -10.57 -4.21 2.61
N THR A 133 -11.41 -5.14 2.18
CA THR A 133 -12.83 -5.17 2.55
C THR A 133 -13.01 -5.83 3.93
N ASP A 134 -14.14 -5.59 4.59
CA ASP A 134 -14.44 -6.20 5.91
C ASP A 134 -14.40 -7.73 5.88
N VAL A 135 -14.70 -8.35 4.73
CA VAL A 135 -14.62 -9.80 4.55
C VAL A 135 -13.16 -10.27 4.53
N GLN A 136 -12.31 -9.54 3.81
CA GLN A 136 -10.88 -9.80 3.71
C GLN A 136 -10.16 -9.58 5.05
N GLU A 137 -10.52 -8.54 5.79
CA GLU A 137 -9.95 -8.26 7.11
C GLU A 137 -10.31 -9.37 8.12
N ARG A 138 -11.59 -9.79 8.15
CA ARG A 138 -12.02 -10.93 8.96
C ARG A 138 -11.35 -12.23 8.56
N ALA A 139 -11.09 -12.42 7.28
CA ALA A 139 -10.35 -13.58 6.77
C ALA A 139 -8.90 -13.60 7.27
N ILE A 140 -8.21 -12.46 7.25
CA ILE A 140 -6.85 -12.35 7.82
C ILE A 140 -6.86 -12.61 9.32
N TRP A 141 -7.79 -11.98 10.05
CA TRP A 141 -7.88 -12.15 11.51
C TRP A 141 -8.10 -13.60 11.91
N ARG A 142 -9.01 -14.30 11.23
CA ARG A 142 -9.26 -15.73 11.47
C ARG A 142 -8.00 -16.58 11.28
N LYS A 143 -7.10 -16.16 10.37
CA LYS A 143 -5.86 -16.88 10.05
C LYS A 143 -4.86 -16.70 11.16
N GLU A 144 -4.75 -15.48 11.67
CA GLU A 144 -3.88 -15.15 12.79
C GLU A 144 -4.26 -15.92 14.06
N ILE A 145 -5.56 -16.13 14.31
CA ILE A 145 -6.04 -16.91 15.47
C ILE A 145 -6.08 -18.44 15.21
N GLY A 146 -5.58 -18.92 14.07
CA GLY A 146 -5.53 -20.34 13.74
C GLY A 146 -6.88 -21.01 13.52
N LYS A 147 -7.95 -20.25 13.23
CA LYS A 147 -9.28 -20.79 12.88
C LYS A 147 -9.38 -21.08 11.37
N PHE A 148 -8.36 -21.74 10.84
CA PHE A 148 -8.23 -22.13 9.43
C PHE A 148 -7.96 -23.61 9.28
#